data_AF-A0A4Y8LBD0-F1
#
_entry.id   AF-A0A4Y8LBD0-F1
#
_cell.length_a   1.000
_cell.length_b   1.000
_cell.length_c   1.000
_cell.angle_alpha   90.00
_cell.angle_beta   90.00
_cell.angle_gamma   90.00
#
_symmetry.space_group_name_H-M   'P 1'
#
loop_
_entity.id
_entity.type
_entity.pdbx_description
1 polymer ?
#
loop_
_entity_poly.entity_id
_entity_poly.type
_entity_poly.pdbx_seq_one_letter_code
_entity_poly.pdbx_strand_id
1 'polypeptide(L)'
;MVNEKEFLRILLPFAQKEPAIEGVLLTSSRANPHAFRDEWTDFDIEFFVNDFNLFKTDHWLNVFGELMAVVPKMPEPGEEHMTRLTLFKDGTKVDFQILHVSFSQTLNPLPPEYDLGYRILLDKTGVFKNMPDPTHQAYRIQPPTEVEFAETVNSFWWDTSYISKSLRRDELFFAKFISESALRLNFFQPLIEWRIGSKHDWSVNPNKMGRWFKRYLSEEDWERIERTYAGPDLEDNWRALFHMMDMYHDWATELATELGYPYDLQTEQNMREYSLKLYHER
;
A
#
# COMPACT_ATOMS: atom_id res chain seq x y z
N MET A 1 7.92 -21.31 -8.23
CA MET A 1 7.82 -19.93 -8.75
C MET A 1 8.97 -19.69 -9.67
N VAL A 2 8.73 -18.97 -10.77
CA VAL A 2 9.78 -18.62 -11.73
C VAL A 2 10.44 -17.29 -11.37
N ASN A 3 11.73 -17.15 -11.67
CA ASN A 3 12.40 -15.85 -11.57
C ASN A 3 12.06 -14.96 -12.78
N GLU A 4 12.40 -13.67 -12.70
CA GLU A 4 12.10 -12.71 -13.79
C GLU A 4 12.69 -13.14 -15.13
N LYS A 5 13.93 -13.64 -15.16
CA LYS A 5 14.58 -14.04 -16.41
C LYS A 5 13.83 -15.19 -17.09
N GLU A 6 13.35 -16.15 -16.32
CA GLU A 6 12.56 -17.28 -16.81
C GLU A 6 11.18 -16.82 -17.32
N PHE A 7 10.50 -15.96 -16.56
CA PHE A 7 9.22 -15.41 -16.95
C PHE A 7 9.32 -14.60 -18.26
N LEU A 8 10.32 -13.71 -18.37
CA LEU A 8 10.55 -12.90 -19.57
C LEU A 8 10.88 -13.75 -20.81
N ARG A 9 11.51 -14.92 -20.62
CA ARG A 9 11.78 -15.88 -21.71
C ARG A 9 10.50 -16.46 -22.32
N ILE A 10 9.39 -16.45 -21.58
CA ILE A 10 8.07 -16.89 -22.05
C ILE A 10 7.27 -15.69 -22.58
N LEU A 11 7.26 -14.59 -21.82
CA LEU A 11 6.50 -13.37 -22.13
C LEU A 11 6.93 -12.73 -23.45
N LEU A 12 8.22 -12.48 -23.65
CA LEU A 12 8.71 -11.73 -24.80
C LEU A 12 8.43 -12.44 -26.12
N PRO A 13 8.68 -13.77 -26.28
CA PRO A 13 8.31 -14.46 -27.51
C PRO A 13 6.80 -14.49 -27.80
N PHE A 14 5.97 -14.60 -26.76
CA PHE A 14 4.51 -14.52 -26.90
C PHE A 14 4.10 -13.14 -27.42
N ALA A 15 4.51 -12.08 -26.71
CA ALA A 15 4.20 -10.70 -27.06
C ALA A 15 4.75 -10.31 -28.44
N GLN A 16 5.95 -10.77 -28.81
CA GLN A 16 6.54 -10.49 -30.11
C GLN A 16 5.75 -11.11 -31.26
N LYS A 17 5.23 -12.34 -31.09
CA LYS A 17 4.50 -13.08 -32.12
C LYS A 17 3.06 -12.60 -32.30
N GLU A 18 2.43 -12.15 -31.23
CA GLU A 18 1.04 -11.72 -31.25
C GLU A 18 0.88 -10.35 -31.93
N PRO A 19 0.17 -10.24 -33.07
CA PRO A 19 0.01 -8.97 -33.79
C PRO A 19 -0.80 -7.92 -33.02
N ALA A 20 -1.72 -8.32 -32.14
CA ALA A 20 -2.51 -7.37 -31.37
C ALA A 20 -1.69 -6.60 -30.32
N ILE A 21 -0.57 -7.17 -29.85
CA ILE A 21 0.31 -6.56 -28.84
C ILE A 21 1.33 -5.66 -29.53
N GLU A 22 1.25 -4.36 -29.25
CA GLU A 22 2.10 -3.31 -29.81
C GLU A 22 3.25 -2.93 -28.86
N GLY A 23 3.01 -3.03 -27.56
CA GLY A 23 4.02 -2.75 -26.54
C GLY A 23 3.77 -3.53 -25.24
N VAL A 24 4.83 -3.67 -24.44
CA VAL A 24 4.79 -4.33 -23.13
C VAL A 24 5.56 -3.52 -22.10
N LEU A 25 4.92 -3.21 -20.98
CA LEU A 25 5.57 -2.67 -19.79
C LEU A 25 5.60 -3.70 -18.66
N LEU A 26 6.68 -3.66 -17.88
CA LEU A 26 6.72 -4.19 -16.51
C LEU A 26 6.66 -2.99 -15.57
N THR A 27 5.73 -2.97 -14.63
CA THR A 27 5.52 -1.81 -13.72
C THR A 27 5.77 -2.18 -12.26
N SER A 28 5.45 -1.26 -11.34
CA SER A 28 5.39 -1.51 -9.89
C SER A 28 6.76 -1.91 -9.30
N SER A 29 6.74 -2.68 -8.21
CA SER A 29 7.92 -3.03 -7.40
C SER A 29 9.05 -3.65 -8.21
N ARG A 30 8.76 -4.47 -9.24
CA ARG A 30 9.80 -5.09 -10.09
C ARG A 30 10.53 -4.08 -10.98
N ALA A 31 9.88 -2.98 -11.33
CA ALA A 31 10.45 -1.91 -12.14
C ALA A 31 11.06 -0.78 -11.30
N ASN A 32 10.79 -0.71 -9.99
CA ASN A 32 11.38 0.28 -9.10
C ASN A 32 12.75 -0.21 -8.55
N PRO A 33 13.86 0.49 -8.81
CA PRO A 33 15.19 0.11 -8.32
C PRO A 33 15.34 0.25 -6.80
N HIS A 34 14.50 1.06 -6.15
CA HIS A 34 14.49 1.29 -4.71
C HIS A 34 13.55 0.34 -3.95
N ALA A 35 12.75 -0.45 -4.66
CA ALA A 35 11.85 -1.40 -4.03
C ALA A 35 12.59 -2.62 -3.50
N PHE A 36 12.19 -3.08 -2.31
CA PHE A 36 12.56 -4.41 -1.87
C PHE A 36 11.85 -5.46 -2.74
N ARG A 37 12.63 -6.40 -3.28
CA ARG A 37 12.16 -7.48 -4.16
C ARG A 37 12.75 -8.80 -3.70
N ASP A 38 11.96 -9.85 -3.79
CA ASP A 38 12.35 -11.23 -3.53
C ASP A 38 11.65 -12.17 -4.52
N GLU A 39 11.78 -13.48 -4.31
CA GLU A 39 11.15 -14.50 -5.13
C GLU A 39 9.60 -14.52 -5.04
N TRP A 40 9.02 -13.86 -4.03
CA TRP A 40 7.57 -13.77 -3.77
C TRP A 40 6.95 -12.50 -4.35
N THR A 41 7.75 -11.64 -4.97
CA THR A 41 7.27 -10.39 -5.57
C THR A 41 6.46 -10.70 -6.83
N ASP A 42 5.22 -10.24 -6.90
CA ASP A 42 4.34 -10.42 -8.05
C ASP A 42 4.90 -9.77 -9.33
N PHE A 43 4.39 -10.17 -10.50
CA PHE A 43 4.63 -9.46 -11.76
C PHE A 43 3.43 -8.58 -12.11
N ASP A 44 3.69 -7.30 -12.37
CA ASP A 44 2.69 -6.37 -12.90
C ASP A 44 3.03 -6.11 -14.38
N ILE A 45 2.28 -6.72 -15.30
CA ILE A 45 2.54 -6.66 -16.75
C ILE A 45 1.44 -5.90 -17.45
N GLU A 46 1.82 -4.95 -18.30
CA GLU A 46 0.88 -4.18 -19.09
C GLU A 46 1.09 -4.42 -20.57
N PHE A 47 0.05 -4.93 -21.24
CA PHE A 47 -0.01 -5.04 -22.68
C PHE A 47 -0.68 -3.82 -23.28
N PHE A 48 0.01 -3.15 -24.19
CA PHE A 48 -0.54 -2.08 -25.02
C PHE A 48 -0.95 -2.68 -26.35
N VAL A 49 -2.25 -2.64 -26.65
CA VAL A 49 -2.86 -3.39 -27.76
C VAL A 49 -3.66 -2.48 -28.69
N ASN A 50 -3.71 -2.82 -29.98
CA ASN A 50 -4.55 -2.12 -30.96
C ASN A 50 -5.99 -2.68 -31.01
N ASP A 51 -6.19 -3.91 -30.53
CA ASP A 51 -7.49 -4.54 -30.37
C ASP A 51 -7.52 -5.54 -29.19
N PHE A 52 -8.70 -5.75 -28.61
CA PHE A 52 -8.86 -6.59 -27.42
C PHE A 52 -9.31 -8.03 -27.72
N ASN A 53 -9.43 -8.44 -28.99
CA ASN A 53 -10.14 -9.68 -29.32
C ASN A 53 -9.50 -10.93 -28.71
N LEU A 54 -8.16 -11.01 -28.69
CA LEU A 54 -7.43 -12.11 -28.06
C LEU A 54 -7.76 -12.25 -26.56
N PHE A 55 -7.96 -11.11 -25.88
CA PHE A 55 -8.10 -11.01 -24.43
C PHE A 55 -9.55 -11.15 -23.95
N LYS A 56 -10.52 -11.32 -24.87
CA LYS A 56 -11.92 -11.61 -24.55
C LYS A 56 -12.12 -12.98 -23.89
N THR A 57 -11.16 -13.89 -24.07
CA THR A 57 -11.13 -15.18 -23.37
C THR A 57 -9.79 -15.35 -22.67
N ASP A 58 -9.71 -16.31 -21.75
CA ASP A 58 -8.51 -16.53 -20.94
C ASP A 58 -7.54 -17.57 -21.55
N HIS A 59 -7.78 -18.04 -22.77
CA HIS A 59 -6.96 -19.08 -23.40
C HIS A 59 -5.49 -18.67 -23.61
N TRP A 60 -5.22 -17.39 -23.82
CA TRP A 60 -3.87 -16.86 -24.01
C TRP A 60 -2.99 -17.03 -22.76
N LEU A 61 -3.60 -17.13 -21.57
CA LEU A 61 -2.88 -17.33 -20.31
C LEU A 61 -2.17 -18.69 -20.23
N ASN A 62 -2.64 -19.70 -21.00
CA ASN A 62 -2.06 -21.04 -20.99
C ASN A 62 -0.59 -21.07 -21.46
N VAL A 63 -0.12 -20.01 -22.14
CA VAL A 63 1.28 -19.87 -22.55
C VAL A 63 2.21 -19.69 -21.36
N PHE A 64 1.71 -19.13 -20.25
CA PHE A 64 2.51 -18.80 -19.07
C PHE A 64 2.59 -19.92 -18.03
N GLY A 65 1.74 -20.95 -18.15
CA GLY A 65 1.73 -22.10 -17.27
C GLY A 65 0.33 -22.64 -16.99
N GLU A 66 0.25 -23.63 -16.11
CA GLU A 66 -1.03 -24.15 -15.63
C GLU A 66 -1.65 -23.17 -14.62
N LEU A 67 -2.89 -22.74 -14.88
CA LEU A 67 -3.60 -21.80 -14.03
C LEU A 67 -4.09 -22.48 -12.73
N MET A 68 -3.86 -21.82 -11.60
CA MET A 68 -4.49 -22.15 -10.32
C MET A 68 -5.76 -21.34 -10.10
N ALA A 69 -5.71 -20.04 -10.39
CA ALA A 69 -6.85 -19.13 -10.29
C ALA A 69 -6.70 -17.96 -11.28
N VAL A 70 -7.84 -17.47 -11.78
CA VAL A 70 -7.95 -16.25 -12.59
C VAL A 70 -9.11 -15.43 -12.07
N VAL A 71 -8.87 -14.13 -11.84
CA VAL A 71 -9.91 -13.15 -11.57
C VAL A 71 -9.97 -12.18 -12.75
N PRO A 72 -10.97 -12.30 -13.64
CA PRO A 72 -11.22 -11.28 -14.63
C PRO A 72 -11.88 -10.07 -13.96
N LYS A 73 -11.25 -8.90 -14.05
CA LYS A 73 -11.96 -7.65 -13.79
C LYS A 73 -12.42 -7.09 -15.12
N MET A 74 -13.73 -6.96 -15.24
CA MET A 74 -14.35 -6.32 -16.39
C MET A 74 -14.10 -4.81 -16.29
N PRO A 75 -13.89 -4.11 -17.42
CA PRO A 75 -13.87 -2.65 -17.43
C PRO A 75 -15.13 -2.09 -16.78
N GLU A 76 -14.99 -1.05 -15.98
CA GLU A 76 -16.14 -0.24 -15.59
C GLU A 76 -16.73 0.48 -16.81
N PRO A 77 -18.02 0.89 -16.78
CA PRO A 77 -18.61 1.66 -17.88
C PRO A 77 -17.79 2.92 -18.20
N GLY A 78 -17.16 2.96 -19.38
CA GLY A 78 -16.31 4.06 -19.82
C GLY A 78 -14.80 3.77 -19.73
N GLU A 79 -14.41 2.63 -19.17
CA GLU A 79 -13.02 2.17 -19.17
C GLU A 79 -12.70 1.33 -20.41
N GLU A 80 -11.58 1.64 -21.06
CA GLU A 80 -11.06 0.90 -22.21
C GLU A 80 -9.86 0.04 -21.82
N HIS A 81 -9.98 -0.69 -20.71
CA HIS A 81 -8.95 -1.62 -20.27
C HIS A 81 -9.52 -2.91 -19.69
N MET A 82 -8.72 -3.96 -19.67
CA MET A 82 -9.08 -5.24 -19.03
C MET A 82 -8.00 -5.64 -18.04
N THR A 83 -8.39 -6.19 -16.89
CA THR A 83 -7.44 -6.77 -15.95
C THR A 83 -7.63 -8.28 -15.85
N ARG A 84 -6.53 -9.01 -15.74
CA ARG A 84 -6.49 -10.41 -15.30
C ARG A 84 -5.53 -10.54 -14.12
N LEU A 85 -6.07 -10.82 -12.94
CA LEU A 85 -5.24 -11.25 -11.80
C LEU A 85 -5.09 -12.77 -11.92
N THR A 86 -3.85 -13.26 -11.96
CA THR A 86 -3.58 -14.67 -12.23
C THR A 86 -2.64 -15.26 -11.18
N LEU A 87 -2.93 -16.48 -10.78
CA LEU A 87 -2.04 -17.30 -9.96
C LEU A 87 -1.84 -18.63 -10.68
N PHE A 88 -0.59 -18.98 -10.95
CA PHE A 88 -0.21 -20.23 -11.61
C PHE A 88 0.10 -21.33 -10.59
N LYS A 89 0.04 -22.60 -11.02
CA LYS A 89 0.28 -23.77 -10.15
C LYS A 89 1.68 -23.85 -9.57
N ASP A 90 2.65 -23.20 -10.21
CA ASP A 90 4.01 -23.05 -9.70
C ASP A 90 4.13 -21.97 -8.61
N GLY A 91 3.03 -21.29 -8.26
CA GLY A 91 2.95 -20.21 -7.28
C GLY A 91 3.19 -18.82 -7.86
N THR A 92 3.54 -18.69 -9.15
CA THR A 92 3.81 -17.40 -9.76
C THR A 92 2.51 -16.59 -9.86
N LYS A 93 2.52 -15.36 -9.36
CA LYS A 93 1.40 -14.42 -9.49
C LYS A 93 1.73 -13.34 -10.50
N VAL A 94 0.81 -13.13 -11.44
CA VAL A 94 0.91 -12.08 -12.47
C VAL A 94 -0.39 -11.32 -12.57
N ASP A 95 -0.31 -10.01 -12.40
CA ASP A 95 -1.41 -9.08 -12.59
C ASP A 95 -1.21 -8.44 -13.99
N PHE A 96 -2.06 -8.82 -14.94
CA PHE A 96 -2.03 -8.32 -16.30
C PHE A 96 -3.02 -7.16 -16.48
N GLN A 97 -2.54 -6.04 -16.98
CA GLN A 97 -3.37 -4.97 -17.55
C GLN A 97 -3.31 -5.03 -19.07
N ILE A 98 -4.45 -4.93 -19.72
CA ILE A 98 -4.57 -4.87 -21.18
C ILE A 98 -5.18 -3.51 -21.50
N LEU A 99 -4.41 -2.67 -22.17
CA LEU A 99 -4.69 -1.26 -22.41
C LEU A 99 -4.69 -1.00 -23.91
N HIS A 100 -5.60 -0.18 -24.41
CA HIS A 100 -5.49 0.28 -25.79
C HIS A 100 -4.24 1.16 -25.96
N VAL A 101 -3.57 1.10 -27.12
CA VAL A 101 -2.35 1.90 -27.38
C VAL A 101 -2.53 3.41 -27.16
N SER A 102 -3.75 3.95 -27.31
CA SER A 102 -4.02 5.37 -27.03
C SER A 102 -3.80 5.74 -25.56
N PHE A 103 -3.85 4.78 -24.64
CA PHE A 103 -3.61 5.02 -23.21
C PHE A 103 -2.19 5.56 -22.97
N SER A 104 -1.20 5.23 -23.78
CA SER A 104 0.16 5.77 -23.60
C SER A 104 0.23 7.31 -23.71
N GLN A 105 -0.78 7.93 -24.34
CA GLN A 105 -0.88 9.39 -24.44
C GLN A 105 -1.24 10.05 -23.10
N THR A 106 -1.82 9.31 -22.15
CA THR A 106 -2.13 9.81 -20.80
C THR A 106 -0.95 9.70 -19.84
N LEU A 107 0.13 9.02 -20.25
CA LEU A 107 1.31 8.76 -19.43
C LEU A 107 2.36 9.88 -19.51
N ASN A 108 1.97 11.05 -20.01
CA ASN A 108 2.79 12.25 -19.99
C ASN A 108 1.91 13.47 -19.60
N PRO A 109 2.06 14.03 -18.38
CA PRO A 109 3.03 13.62 -17.35
C PRO A 109 2.72 12.24 -16.76
N LEU A 110 3.72 11.58 -16.17
CA LEU A 110 3.51 10.25 -15.57
C LEU A 110 2.56 10.32 -14.37
N PRO A 111 1.53 9.47 -14.32
CA PRO A 111 0.77 9.23 -13.11
C PRO A 111 1.65 8.61 -12.00
N PRO A 112 1.29 8.80 -10.73
CA PRO A 112 2.00 8.23 -9.58
C PRO A 112 2.33 6.74 -9.70
N GLU A 113 1.42 5.95 -10.26
CA GLU A 113 1.55 4.50 -10.42
C GLU A 113 2.69 4.11 -11.37
N TYR A 114 2.93 4.94 -12.39
CA TYR A 114 4.02 4.76 -13.35
C TYR A 114 5.31 5.43 -12.88
N ASP A 115 5.21 6.56 -12.16
CA ASP A 115 6.36 7.19 -11.52
C ASP A 115 6.98 6.30 -10.43
N LEU A 116 6.19 5.43 -9.78
CA LEU A 116 6.71 4.38 -8.90
C LEU A 116 7.75 3.52 -9.62
N GLY A 117 7.55 3.25 -10.91
CA GLY A 117 8.52 2.61 -11.78
C GLY A 117 7.87 1.82 -12.91
N TYR A 118 8.42 1.95 -14.11
CA TYR A 118 8.13 1.08 -15.24
C TYR A 118 9.41 0.74 -16.03
N ARG A 119 9.36 -0.36 -16.79
CA ARG A 119 10.38 -0.77 -17.75
C ARG A 119 9.71 -1.16 -19.06
N ILE A 120 10.14 -0.54 -20.15
CA ILE A 120 9.75 -0.95 -21.49
C ILE A 120 10.41 -2.29 -21.79
N LEU A 121 9.59 -3.35 -21.90
CA LEU A 121 10.05 -4.69 -22.25
C LEU A 121 10.02 -4.93 -23.76
N LEU A 122 9.05 -4.31 -24.45
CA LEU A 122 8.86 -4.39 -25.90
C LEU A 122 8.14 -3.14 -26.39
N ASP A 123 8.58 -2.57 -27.52
CA ASP A 123 7.88 -1.48 -28.22
C ASP A 123 8.02 -1.70 -29.73
N LYS A 124 6.96 -2.18 -30.38
CA LYS A 124 6.98 -2.52 -31.82
C LYS A 124 6.72 -1.31 -32.71
N THR A 125 5.92 -0.37 -32.24
CA THR A 125 5.38 0.74 -33.04
C THR A 125 5.75 2.12 -32.52
N GLY A 126 6.55 2.21 -31.45
CA GLY A 126 6.97 3.47 -30.84
C GLY A 126 5.90 4.06 -29.93
N VAL A 127 5.03 3.24 -29.34
CA VAL A 127 3.90 3.70 -28.51
C VAL A 127 4.35 4.40 -27.23
N PHE A 128 5.59 4.15 -26.78
CA PHE A 128 6.14 4.74 -25.55
C PHE A 128 7.12 5.88 -25.80
N LYS A 129 7.30 6.34 -27.05
CA LYS A 129 8.28 7.38 -27.43
C LYS A 129 8.26 8.63 -26.56
N ASN A 130 7.08 9.02 -26.07
CA ASN A 130 6.89 10.27 -25.33
C ASN A 130 6.74 10.06 -23.82
N MET A 131 6.91 8.84 -23.30
CA MET A 131 6.88 8.60 -21.86
C MET A 131 8.20 9.10 -21.24
N PRO A 132 8.14 9.94 -20.19
CA PRO A 132 9.36 10.35 -19.49
C PRO A 132 9.83 9.22 -18.57
N ASP A 133 11.09 9.28 -18.11
CA ASP A 133 11.61 8.30 -17.14
C ASP A 133 10.94 8.49 -15.76
N PRO A 134 10.68 7.40 -15.00
CA PRO A 134 10.19 7.50 -13.63
C PRO A 134 11.19 8.21 -12.73
N THR A 135 10.69 9.09 -11.86
CA THR A 135 11.50 9.72 -10.81
C THR A 135 11.55 8.88 -9.54
N HIS A 136 10.61 7.94 -9.37
CA HIS A 136 10.44 7.10 -8.18
C HIS A 136 10.13 7.89 -6.91
N GLN A 137 9.46 9.05 -7.04
CA GLN A 137 9.21 9.96 -5.92
C GLN A 137 7.74 10.07 -5.53
N ALA A 138 6.82 9.62 -6.37
CA ALA A 138 5.37 9.81 -6.21
C ALA A 138 4.80 9.42 -4.83
N TYR A 139 5.40 8.44 -4.16
CA TYR A 139 4.95 7.94 -2.86
C TYR A 139 5.99 8.11 -1.74
N ARG A 140 6.90 9.07 -1.87
CA ARG A 140 7.76 9.48 -0.75
C ARG A 140 6.89 10.11 0.33
N ILE A 141 7.19 9.78 1.58
CA ILE A 141 6.53 10.41 2.74
C ILE A 141 6.76 11.92 2.64
N GLN A 142 5.68 12.69 2.78
CA GLN A 142 5.76 14.13 2.89
C GLN A 142 5.60 14.54 4.37
N PRO A 143 6.28 15.60 4.82
CA PRO A 143 5.97 16.20 6.12
C PRO A 143 4.50 16.65 6.11
N PRO A 144 3.73 16.36 7.17
CA PRO A 144 2.36 16.82 7.23
C PRO A 144 2.33 18.34 7.32
N THR A 145 1.27 18.95 6.81
CA THR A 145 0.93 20.32 7.20
C THR A 145 0.51 20.37 8.67
N GLU A 146 0.57 21.55 9.28
CA GLU A 146 0.09 21.76 10.66
C GLU A 146 -1.37 21.33 10.83
N VAL A 147 -2.22 21.60 9.82
CA VAL A 147 -3.64 21.23 9.82
C VAL A 147 -3.81 19.71 9.76
N GLU A 148 -3.15 19.03 8.82
CA GLU A 148 -3.23 17.57 8.69
C GLU A 148 -2.73 16.86 9.96
N PHE A 149 -1.63 17.36 10.55
CA PHE A 149 -1.11 16.85 11.81
C PHE A 149 -2.13 17.01 12.94
N ALA A 150 -2.68 18.22 13.13
CA ALA A 150 -3.63 18.52 14.19
C ALA A 150 -4.93 17.70 14.05
N GLU A 151 -5.48 17.60 12.84
CA GLU A 151 -6.70 16.81 12.56
C GLU A 151 -6.47 15.31 12.83
N THR A 152 -5.32 14.78 12.42
CA THR A 152 -4.96 13.37 12.61
C THR A 152 -4.79 13.04 14.09
N VAL A 153 -4.04 13.86 14.83
CA VAL A 153 -3.83 13.70 16.28
C VAL A 153 -5.14 13.82 17.06
N ASN A 154 -5.97 14.82 16.74
CA ASN A 154 -7.25 15.00 17.41
C ASN A 154 -8.19 13.82 17.16
N SER A 155 -8.28 13.36 15.90
CA SER A 155 -9.13 12.24 15.51
C SER A 155 -8.69 10.93 16.14
N PHE A 156 -7.38 10.68 16.28
CA PHE A 156 -6.87 9.55 17.04
C PHE A 156 -7.42 9.55 18.46
N TRP A 157 -7.24 10.65 19.21
CA TRP A 157 -7.68 10.72 20.60
C TRP A 157 -9.18 10.57 20.73
N TRP A 158 -9.97 11.18 19.84
CA TRP A 158 -11.42 11.02 19.82
C TRP A 158 -11.85 9.56 19.63
N ASP A 159 -11.28 8.87 18.65
CA ASP A 159 -11.70 7.51 18.28
C ASP A 159 -11.31 6.45 19.31
N THR A 160 -10.33 6.73 20.18
CA THR A 160 -10.06 5.88 21.35
C THR A 160 -11.30 5.70 22.23
N SER A 161 -12.21 6.67 22.24
CA SER A 161 -13.46 6.58 23.02
C SER A 161 -14.38 5.45 22.55
N TYR A 162 -14.41 5.16 21.25
CA TYR A 162 -15.20 4.06 20.70
C TYR A 162 -14.64 2.72 21.15
N ILE A 163 -13.31 2.57 21.11
CA ILE A 163 -12.63 1.36 21.57
C ILE A 163 -12.89 1.14 23.06
N SER A 164 -12.67 2.16 23.89
CA SER A 164 -12.88 2.07 25.34
C SER A 164 -14.33 1.71 25.71
N LYS A 165 -15.32 2.30 25.04
CA LYS A 165 -16.74 1.96 25.24
C LYS A 165 -17.04 0.52 24.84
N SER A 166 -16.55 0.08 23.69
CA SER A 166 -16.84 -1.25 23.18
C SER A 166 -16.14 -2.34 23.98
N LEU A 167 -14.89 -2.14 24.40
CA LEU A 167 -14.22 -3.06 25.33
C LEU A 167 -14.96 -3.14 26.67
N ARG A 168 -15.47 -2.01 27.20
CA ARG A 168 -16.29 -2.01 28.43
C ARG A 168 -17.59 -2.83 28.28
N ARG A 169 -18.16 -2.86 27.08
CA ARG A 169 -19.40 -3.58 26.74
C ARG A 169 -19.18 -5.01 26.27
N ASP A 170 -17.94 -5.48 26.24
CA ASP A 170 -17.56 -6.78 25.67
C ASP A 170 -17.94 -6.92 24.18
N GLU A 171 -17.90 -5.80 23.44
CA GLU A 171 -18.18 -5.71 21.99
C GLU A 171 -16.89 -5.89 21.17
N LEU A 172 -16.20 -7.02 21.35
CA LEU A 172 -14.86 -7.25 20.78
C LEU A 172 -14.81 -7.00 19.26
N PHE A 173 -15.81 -7.46 18.50
CA PHE A 173 -15.81 -7.32 17.03
C PHE A 173 -15.79 -5.84 16.60
N PHE A 174 -16.61 -5.00 17.25
CA PHE A 174 -16.64 -3.58 16.94
C PHE A 174 -15.39 -2.86 17.46
N ALA A 175 -14.90 -3.24 18.65
CA ALA A 175 -13.63 -2.72 19.17
C ALA A 175 -12.47 -3.00 18.19
N LYS A 176 -12.39 -4.21 17.61
CA LYS A 176 -11.41 -4.58 16.59
C LYS A 176 -11.61 -3.84 15.27
N PHE A 177 -12.85 -3.66 14.83
CA PHE A 177 -13.13 -2.87 13.64
C PHE A 177 -12.58 -1.45 13.78
N ILE A 178 -12.89 -0.78 14.90
CA ILE A 178 -12.36 0.56 15.16
C ILE A 178 -10.84 0.54 15.34
N SER A 179 -10.28 -0.36 16.17
CA SER A 179 -8.84 -0.36 16.43
C SER A 179 -8.01 -0.62 15.18
N GLU A 180 -8.40 -1.61 14.36
CA GLU A 180 -7.60 -2.06 13.23
C GLU A 180 -7.93 -1.34 11.92
N SER A 181 -9.20 -1.00 11.67
CA SER A 181 -9.61 -0.42 10.38
C SER A 181 -9.70 1.09 10.40
N ALA A 182 -10.02 1.69 11.55
CA ALA A 182 -10.08 3.15 11.68
C ALA A 182 -8.78 3.68 12.31
N LEU A 183 -8.51 3.33 13.57
CA LEU A 183 -7.42 3.94 14.33
C LEU A 183 -6.05 3.62 13.73
N ARG A 184 -5.79 2.33 13.46
CA ARG A 184 -4.48 1.88 12.97
C ARG A 184 -4.18 2.40 11.57
N LEU A 185 -5.15 2.36 10.66
CA LEU A 185 -4.92 2.75 9.26
C LEU A 185 -5.02 4.27 9.03
N ASN A 186 -5.95 4.96 9.69
CA ASN A 186 -6.21 6.37 9.38
C ASN A 186 -5.42 7.34 10.24
N PHE A 187 -4.95 6.95 11.43
CA PHE A 187 -4.26 7.86 12.34
C PHE A 187 -2.91 7.34 12.83
N PHE A 188 -2.80 6.06 13.16
CA PHE A 188 -1.54 5.49 13.62
C PHE A 188 -0.54 5.27 12.48
N GLN A 189 -1.00 4.78 11.32
CA GLN A 189 -0.15 4.60 10.14
C GLN A 189 0.46 5.94 9.68
N PRO A 190 -0.30 7.05 9.50
CA PRO A 190 0.30 8.35 9.20
C PRO A 190 1.35 8.79 10.22
N LEU A 191 1.10 8.60 11.52
CA LEU A 191 2.08 8.94 12.57
C LEU A 191 3.38 8.12 12.41
N ILE A 192 3.27 6.81 12.13
CA ILE A 192 4.44 5.96 11.88
C ILE A 192 5.18 6.41 10.61
N GLU A 193 4.44 6.75 9.54
CA GLU A 193 5.01 7.30 8.31
C GLU A 193 5.76 8.60 8.59
N TRP A 194 5.17 9.54 9.33
CA TRP A 194 5.82 10.80 9.67
C TRP A 194 7.06 10.62 10.53
N ARG A 195 7.05 9.68 11.49
CA ARG A 195 8.26 9.33 12.24
C ARG A 195 9.35 8.78 11.33
N ILE A 196 9.02 7.84 10.45
CA ILE A 196 9.98 7.31 9.46
C ILE A 196 10.49 8.45 8.58
N GLY A 197 9.60 9.33 8.11
CA GLY A 197 9.93 10.49 7.29
C GLY A 197 10.91 11.41 7.99
N SER A 198 10.64 11.79 9.24
CA SER A 198 11.49 12.74 9.99
C SER A 198 12.88 12.18 10.27
N LYS A 199 13.02 10.86 10.46
CA LYS A 199 14.33 10.20 10.66
C LYS A 199 15.08 9.88 9.35
N HIS A 200 14.46 10.08 8.19
CA HIS A 200 15.03 9.76 6.87
C HIS A 200 14.94 10.93 5.88
N ASP A 201 14.96 12.17 6.38
CA ASP A 201 14.94 13.41 5.59
C ASP A 201 13.78 13.45 4.57
N TRP A 202 12.64 12.83 4.90
CA TRP A 202 11.44 12.75 4.05
C TRP A 202 11.70 12.14 2.65
N SER A 203 12.76 11.34 2.53
CA SER A 203 13.27 10.86 1.24
C SER A 203 12.87 9.41 0.90
N VAL A 204 12.17 8.74 1.81
CA VAL A 204 11.87 7.30 1.75
C VAL A 204 10.39 7.02 1.46
N ASN A 205 10.13 5.82 0.96
CA ASN A 205 8.80 5.27 0.72
C ASN A 205 8.70 3.92 1.45
N PRO A 206 7.99 3.84 2.60
CA PRO A 206 7.82 2.60 3.36
C PRO A 206 6.79 1.64 2.75
N ASN A 207 6.38 1.91 1.51
CA ASN A 207 5.39 1.20 0.73
C ASN A 207 3.98 1.33 1.33
N LYS A 208 2.97 0.92 0.56
CA LYS A 208 1.57 1.04 0.94
C LYS A 208 1.27 0.31 2.24
N MET A 209 0.44 0.92 3.08
CA MET A 209 -0.17 0.30 4.27
C MET A 209 0.87 -0.30 5.22
N GLY A 210 1.98 0.41 5.43
CA GLY A 210 3.03 0.02 6.38
C GLY A 210 3.80 -1.26 6.04
N ARG A 211 3.71 -1.74 4.79
CA ARG A 211 4.32 -3.01 4.35
C ARG A 211 5.81 -3.11 4.69
N TRP A 212 6.55 -2.01 4.70
CA TRP A 212 7.99 -2.00 5.03
C TRP A 212 8.35 -1.29 6.34
N PHE A 213 7.41 -0.95 7.22
CA PHE A 213 7.72 -0.26 8.49
C PHE A 213 8.84 -0.92 9.30
N LYS A 214 8.79 -2.25 9.49
CA LYS A 214 9.84 -3.02 10.19
C LYS A 214 11.26 -2.84 9.60
N ARG A 215 11.38 -2.42 8.34
CA ARG A 215 12.67 -2.21 7.67
C ARG A 215 13.26 -0.82 7.93
N TYR A 216 12.40 0.13 8.30
CA TYR A 216 12.79 1.53 8.54
C TYR A 216 12.85 1.86 10.03
N LEU A 217 12.11 1.14 10.86
CA LEU A 217 12.10 1.34 12.30
C LEU A 217 13.22 0.55 12.99
N SER A 218 13.65 1.05 14.16
CA SER A 218 14.53 0.29 15.05
C SER A 218 13.80 -0.95 15.59
N GLU A 219 14.56 -1.92 16.10
CA GLU A 219 14.00 -3.11 16.75
C GLU A 219 13.10 -2.70 17.93
N GLU A 220 13.53 -1.72 18.73
CA GLU A 220 12.75 -1.18 19.85
C GLU A 220 11.43 -0.54 19.40
N ASP A 221 11.46 0.31 18.37
CA ASP A 221 10.25 0.95 17.85
C ASP A 221 9.28 -0.09 17.26
N TRP A 222 9.81 -1.12 16.59
CA TRP A 222 9.00 -2.20 16.06
C TRP A 222 8.37 -3.05 17.17
N GLU A 223 9.11 -3.39 18.23
CA GLU A 223 8.56 -4.10 19.40
C GLU A 223 7.42 -3.30 20.06
N ARG A 224 7.55 -1.97 20.12
CA ARG A 224 6.48 -1.10 20.62
C ARG A 224 5.23 -1.17 19.75
N ILE A 225 5.36 -1.18 18.42
CA ILE A 225 4.25 -1.42 17.49
C ILE A 225 3.63 -2.79 17.76
N GLU A 226 4.43 -3.84 17.93
CA GLU A 226 3.93 -5.19 18.17
C GLU A 226 3.05 -5.28 19.43
N ARG A 227 3.39 -4.52 20.48
CA ARG A 227 2.59 -4.42 21.72
C ARG A 227 1.25 -3.71 21.54
N THR A 228 1.01 -3.06 20.42
CA THR A 228 -0.29 -2.47 20.07
C THR A 228 -1.24 -3.46 19.39
N TYR A 229 -0.80 -4.68 19.09
CA TYR A 229 -1.68 -5.76 18.63
C TYR A 229 -2.18 -6.59 19.80
N ALA A 230 -3.39 -7.12 19.66
CA ALA A 230 -3.97 -8.03 20.65
C ALA A 230 -4.72 -9.17 19.97
N GLY A 231 -4.77 -10.32 20.63
CA GLY A 231 -5.63 -11.44 20.26
C GLY A 231 -7.09 -11.20 20.66
N PRO A 232 -7.85 -12.28 20.92
CA PRO A 232 -9.26 -12.17 21.33
C PRO A 232 -9.44 -11.83 22.82
N ASP A 233 -8.39 -11.89 23.64
CA ASP A 233 -8.49 -11.63 25.07
C ASP A 233 -8.82 -10.16 25.36
N LEU A 234 -9.81 -9.91 26.21
CA LEU A 234 -10.30 -8.57 26.50
C LEU A 234 -9.24 -7.72 27.23
N GLU A 235 -8.48 -8.31 28.14
CA GLU A 235 -7.44 -7.60 28.88
C GLU A 235 -6.26 -7.24 27.98
N ASP A 236 -5.88 -8.13 27.08
CA ASP A 236 -4.86 -7.87 26.05
C ASP A 236 -5.26 -6.69 25.16
N ASN A 237 -6.55 -6.56 24.80
CA ASN A 237 -7.03 -5.43 23.99
C ASN A 237 -6.98 -4.09 24.74
N TRP A 238 -7.28 -4.08 26.05
CA TRP A 238 -7.08 -2.88 26.87
C TRP A 238 -5.60 -2.49 26.96
N ARG A 239 -4.70 -3.46 27.21
CA ARG A 239 -3.26 -3.20 27.24
C ARG A 239 -2.74 -2.68 25.89
N ALA A 240 -3.19 -3.26 24.79
CA ALA A 240 -2.85 -2.80 23.44
C ALA A 240 -3.32 -1.37 23.17
N LEU A 241 -4.54 -1.00 23.59
CA LEU A 241 -5.04 0.37 23.49
C LEU A 241 -4.15 1.35 24.26
N PHE A 242 -3.81 1.05 25.51
CA PHE A 242 -2.96 1.93 26.32
C PHE A 242 -1.54 2.04 25.76
N HIS A 243 -0.95 0.93 25.31
CA HIS A 243 0.34 0.97 24.61
C HIS A 243 0.30 1.83 23.35
N MET A 244 -0.78 1.76 22.58
CA MET A 244 -0.96 2.60 21.40
C MET A 244 -1.09 4.07 21.78
N MET A 245 -1.82 4.42 22.84
CA MET A 245 -1.90 5.79 23.37
C MET A 245 -0.54 6.32 23.82
N ASP A 246 0.22 5.55 24.60
CA ASP A 246 1.55 5.91 25.08
C ASP A 246 2.50 6.19 23.92
N MET A 247 2.52 5.28 22.94
CA MET A 247 3.34 5.44 21.75
C MET A 247 2.90 6.62 20.88
N TYR A 248 1.60 6.86 20.76
CA TYR A 248 1.08 8.00 20.02
C TYR A 248 1.51 9.33 20.64
N HIS A 249 1.44 9.45 21.97
CA HIS A 249 1.93 10.62 22.70
C HIS A 249 3.41 10.87 22.43
N ASP A 250 4.25 9.86 22.66
CA ASP A 250 5.70 10.02 22.54
C ASP A 250 6.08 10.50 21.13
N TRP A 251 5.53 9.87 20.10
CA TRP A 251 5.90 10.17 18.73
C TRP A 251 5.26 11.46 18.21
N ALA A 252 4.00 11.73 18.56
CA ALA A 252 3.33 12.95 18.13
C ALA A 252 3.91 14.19 18.81
N THR A 253 4.27 14.13 20.10
CA THR A 253 4.91 15.27 20.78
C THR A 253 6.33 15.52 20.29
N GLU A 254 7.09 14.47 20.00
CA GLU A 254 8.41 14.57 19.36
C GLU A 254 8.28 15.24 17.98
N LEU A 255 7.37 14.76 17.12
CA LEU A 255 7.12 15.33 15.79
C LEU A 255 6.60 16.76 15.86
N ALA A 256 5.68 17.07 16.77
CA ALA A 256 5.18 18.44 16.96
C ALA A 256 6.32 19.39 17.30
N THR A 257 7.27 18.95 18.14
CA THR A 257 8.45 19.73 18.48
C THR A 257 9.40 19.90 17.28
N GLU A 258 9.67 18.81 16.54
CA GLU A 258 10.54 18.82 15.36
C GLU A 258 9.98 19.73 14.23
N LEU A 259 8.67 19.72 14.03
CA LEU A 259 7.97 20.48 12.98
C LEU A 259 7.54 21.88 13.42
N GLY A 260 7.60 22.20 14.71
CA GLY A 260 7.17 23.48 15.27
C GLY A 260 5.64 23.63 15.34
N TYR A 261 4.90 22.53 15.47
CA TYR A 261 3.44 22.51 15.54
C TYR A 261 2.95 22.47 17.00
N PRO A 262 1.75 23.03 17.28
CA PRO A 262 1.13 22.90 18.60
C PRO A 262 0.64 21.46 18.84
N TYR A 263 0.67 21.04 20.11
CA TYR A 263 0.12 19.75 20.54
C TYR A 263 -0.86 19.97 21.71
N ASP A 264 -2.11 19.53 21.56
CA ASP A 264 -3.15 19.68 22.59
C ASP A 264 -3.05 18.57 23.65
N LEU A 265 -2.15 18.77 24.61
CA LEU A 265 -1.95 17.86 25.72
C LEU A 265 -3.20 17.72 26.63
N GLN A 266 -4.03 18.76 26.70
CA GLN A 266 -5.21 18.75 27.56
C GLN A 266 -6.27 17.77 27.02
N THR A 267 -6.50 17.77 25.70
CA THR A 267 -7.41 16.80 25.08
C THR A 267 -6.91 15.37 25.27
N GLU A 268 -5.61 15.12 25.08
CA GLU A 268 -5.03 13.80 25.36
C GLU A 268 -5.31 13.35 26.80
N GLN A 269 -5.01 14.19 27.79
CA GLN A 269 -5.19 13.86 29.21
C GLN A 269 -6.64 13.48 29.50
N ASN A 270 -7.60 14.27 28.99
CA ASN A 270 -9.02 13.99 29.14
C ASN A 270 -9.42 12.63 28.55
N MET A 271 -8.88 12.27 27.37
CA MET A 271 -9.20 11.01 26.69
C MET A 271 -8.56 9.79 27.37
N ARG A 272 -7.36 9.94 27.94
CA ARG A 272 -6.72 8.91 28.76
C ARG A 272 -7.49 8.66 30.05
N GLU A 273 -7.86 9.72 30.77
CA GLU A 273 -8.67 9.63 31.98
C GLU A 273 -10.03 8.97 31.70
N TYR A 274 -10.67 9.34 30.58
CA TYR A 274 -11.91 8.70 30.13
C TYR A 274 -11.76 7.19 29.93
N SER A 275 -10.68 6.77 29.27
CA SER A 275 -10.42 5.36 28.98
C SER A 275 -10.05 4.56 30.22
N LEU A 276 -9.23 5.13 31.11
CA LEU A 276 -8.89 4.54 32.41
C LEU A 276 -10.12 4.37 33.31
N LYS A 277 -11.01 5.37 33.33
CA LYS A 277 -12.27 5.28 34.06
C LYS A 277 -13.09 4.08 33.60
N LEU A 278 -13.28 3.92 32.29
CA LEU A 278 -14.02 2.78 31.73
C LEU A 278 -13.34 1.44 31.99
N TYR A 279 -12.00 1.41 32.01
CA TYR A 279 -11.24 0.21 32.33
C TYR A 279 -11.43 -0.23 33.81
N HIS A 280 -11.39 0.71 34.75
CA HIS A 280 -11.52 0.43 36.19
C HIS A 280 -12.96 0.20 36.66
N GLU A 281 -13.95 0.83 35.99
CA GLU A 281 -15.37 0.61 36.27
C GLU A 281 -15.89 -0.73 35.72
N ARG A 282 -15.01 -1.62 35.21
CA ARG A 282 -15.34 -2.89 34.57
C ARG A 282 -15.99 -3.90 35.51
#